data_AF-A0A9C8ZPH2-F1
#
_entry.id   AF-A0A9C8ZPH2-F1
#
_cell.length_a   1.000
_cell.length_b   1.000
_cell.length_c   1.000
_cell.angle_alpha   90.00
_cell.angle_beta   90.00
_cell.angle_gamma   90.00
#
_symmetry.space_group_name_H-M   'P 1'
#
loop_
_entity.id
_entity.type
_entity.pdbx_description
1 polymer ?
#
loop_
_entity_poly.entity_id
_entity_poly.type
_entity_poly.pdbx_seq_one_letter_code
_entity_poly.pdbx_strand_id
1 'polypeptide(L)'
;MRWWLFLPADIYFAGLGVYFGARLAVGYRFWPVELVSQFIHLLLLPAFPLLIVLLLSRHWLRAVAAGMGILAFGWLFGGLFLPSAATGSCNEGSAGCQTLTVMSYNAGSGLAEP
;
A
#
# COMPACT_ATOMS: atom_id res chain seq x y z
N MET A 1 19.18 0.19 30.37
CA MET A 1 18.94 1.44 29.60
C MET A 1 18.59 1.24 28.12
N ARG A 2 18.16 0.05 27.65
CA ARG A 2 17.97 -0.24 26.21
C ARG A 2 16.52 -0.15 25.70
N TRP A 3 15.54 0.08 26.59
CA TRP A 3 14.12 0.06 26.23
C TRP A 3 13.62 1.33 25.52
N TRP A 4 14.27 2.48 25.74
CA TRP A 4 13.88 3.76 25.14
C TRP A 4 14.08 3.82 23.61
N LEU A 5 15.01 3.03 23.06
CA LEU A 5 15.27 2.97 21.62
C LEU A 5 14.08 2.43 20.82
N PHE A 6 13.20 1.64 21.45
CA PHE A 6 12.08 0.99 20.77
C PHE A 6 10.73 1.66 21.04
N LEU A 7 10.68 2.64 21.96
CA LEU A 7 9.50 3.46 22.22
C LEU A 7 8.98 4.17 20.94
N PRO A 8 9.84 4.72 20.06
CA PRO A 8 9.41 5.27 18.78
C PRO A 8 8.78 4.22 17.85
N ALA A 9 9.31 3.00 17.85
CA ALA A 9 8.80 1.90 17.04
C ALA A 9 7.41 1.46 17.53
N ASP A 10 7.20 1.39 18.84
CA ASP A 10 5.89 1.06 19.43
C ASP A 10 4.83 2.13 19.07
N ILE A 11 5.17 3.43 19.16
CA ILE A 11 4.28 4.52 18.76
C ILE A 11 3.96 4.45 17.26
N TYR A 12 4.97 4.15 16.44
CA TYR A 12 4.81 4.01 15.01
C TYR A 12 3.85 2.86 14.64
N PHE A 13 4.00 1.67 15.24
CA PHE A 13 3.10 0.55 14.99
C PHE A 13 1.70 0.77 15.56
N ALA A 14 1.58 1.43 16.71
CA ALA A 14 0.29 1.84 17.26
C ALA A 14 -0.44 2.82 16.32
N GLY A 15 0.28 3.79 15.76
CA GLY A 15 -0.26 4.74 14.78
C GLY A 15 -0.74 4.06 13.49
N LEU A 16 0.03 3.10 12.97
CA LEU A 16 -0.40 2.28 11.83
C LEU A 16 -1.65 1.47 12.15
N GLY A 17 -1.73 0.86 13.34
CA GLY A 17 -2.91 0.12 13.78
C GLY A 17 -4.16 1.00 13.84
N VAL A 18 -4.05 2.21 14.40
CA VAL A 18 -5.15 3.19 14.42
C VAL A 18 -5.55 3.60 13.02
N TYR A 19 -4.59 3.86 12.12
CA TYR A 19 -4.89 4.19 10.73
C TYR A 19 -5.64 3.07 10.01
N PHE A 20 -5.17 1.83 10.10
CA PHE A 20 -5.84 0.69 9.47
C PHE A 20 -7.23 0.44 10.07
N GLY A 21 -7.38 0.59 11.38
CA GLY A 21 -8.68 0.55 12.05
C GLY A 21 -9.64 1.63 11.54
N ALA A 22 -9.16 2.87 11.41
CA ALA A 22 -9.94 3.98 10.87
C ALA A 22 -10.32 3.75 9.39
N ARG A 23 -9.40 3.21 8.59
CA ARG A 23 -9.65 2.84 7.19
C ARG A 23 -10.72 1.77 7.06
N LEU A 24 -10.72 0.76 7.93
CA LEU A 24 -11.73 -0.30 7.94
C LEU A 24 -13.10 0.21 8.42
N ALA A 25 -13.14 1.09 9.41
CA ALA A 25 -14.39 1.58 9.99
C ALA A 25 -15.08 2.67 9.14
N VAL A 26 -14.31 3.60 8.56
CA VAL A 26 -14.84 4.81 7.91
C VAL A 26 -14.65 4.80 6.39
N GLY A 27 -13.75 3.97 5.87
CA GLY A 27 -13.40 3.92 4.46
C GLY A 27 -12.74 5.22 3.97
N TYR A 28 -12.79 5.44 2.65
CA TYR A 28 -12.17 6.61 1.99
C TYR A 28 -12.95 7.93 2.15
N ARG A 29 -14.06 7.91 2.88
CA ARG A 29 -14.88 9.14 3.09
C ARG A 29 -14.23 10.12 4.05
N PHE A 30 -13.28 9.67 4.87
CA PHE A 30 -12.58 10.53 5.81
C PHE A 30 -11.33 11.12 5.14
N TRP A 31 -11.36 12.43 4.86
CA TRP A 31 -10.26 13.15 4.20
C TRP A 31 -8.87 12.95 4.86
N PRO A 32 -8.72 12.79 6.20
CA PRO A 32 -7.41 12.54 6.80
C PRO A 32 -6.88 11.14 6.48
N VAL A 33 -7.77 10.15 6.34
CA VAL A 33 -7.40 8.77 5.98
C VAL A 33 -6.90 8.74 4.54
N GLU A 34 -7.49 9.53 3.66
CA GLU A 34 -7.04 9.67 2.27
C GLU A 34 -5.64 10.30 2.19
N LEU A 35 -5.43 11.37 2.95
CA LEU A 35 -4.15 12.07 2.99
C LEU A 35 -3.02 11.14 3.49
N VAL A 36 -3.29 10.38 4.55
CA VAL A 36 -2.34 9.37 5.06
C VAL A 36 -2.18 8.20 4.08
N SER A 37 -3.23 7.82 3.33
CA SER A 37 -3.16 6.81 2.28
C SER A 37 -2.15 7.20 1.19
N GLN A 38 -2.08 8.48 0.86
CA GLN A 38 -1.13 8.99 -0.13
C GLN A 38 0.32 8.81 0.32
N PHE A 39 0.62 8.97 1.61
CA PHE A 39 1.98 8.83 2.16
C PHE A 39 2.24 7.46 2.80
N ILE A 40 1.30 6.51 2.70
CA ILE A 40 1.36 5.21 3.39
C ILE A 40 2.58 4.40 2.92
N HIS A 41 2.98 4.53 1.66
CA HIS A 41 4.16 3.87 1.10
C HIS A 41 5.47 4.31 1.77
N LEU A 42 5.65 5.62 2.00
CA LEU A 42 6.79 6.17 2.74
C LEU A 42 6.73 5.75 4.20
N LEU A 43 5.52 5.70 4.77
CA LEU A 43 5.32 5.30 6.14
C LEU A 43 5.67 3.84 6.35
N LEU A 44 5.38 2.92 5.42
CA LEU A 44 5.67 1.49 5.55
C LEU A 44 7.10 1.09 5.19
N LEU A 45 7.82 1.88 4.42
CA LEU A 45 9.23 1.62 4.05
C LEU A 45 10.17 1.33 5.25
N PRO A 46 10.12 2.09 6.36
CA PRO A 46 10.98 1.81 7.52
C PRO A 46 10.64 0.51 8.24
N ALA A 47 9.49 -0.13 7.99
CA ALA A 47 9.14 -1.40 8.61
C ALA A 47 10.09 -2.54 8.19
N PHE A 48 10.65 -2.50 6.98
CA PHE A 48 11.59 -3.51 6.47
C PHE A 48 12.91 -3.56 7.27
N PRO A 49 13.69 -2.48 7.40
CA PRO A 49 14.91 -2.49 8.20
C PRO A 49 14.60 -2.70 9.69
N LEU A 50 13.48 -2.15 10.21
CA LEU A 50 13.06 -2.37 11.59
C LEU A 50 12.80 -3.85 11.89
N LEU A 51 12.14 -4.57 10.99
CA LEU A 51 11.89 -6.00 11.15
C LEU A 51 13.21 -6.78 11.28
N ILE A 52 14.19 -6.50 10.41
CA ILE A 52 15.52 -7.14 10.46
C ILE A 52 16.18 -6.87 11.81
N VAL A 53 16.24 -5.61 12.24
CA VAL A 53 16.85 -5.22 13.51
C VAL A 53 16.14 -5.87 14.71
N LEU A 54 14.81 -5.97 14.69
CA LEU A 54 14.01 -6.58 15.75
C LEU A 54 14.18 -8.10 15.82
N LEU A 55 14.31 -8.77 14.67
CA LEU A 55 14.65 -10.20 14.57
C LEU A 55 16.05 -10.47 15.12
N LEU A 56 17.06 -9.68 14.71
CA LEU A 56 18.43 -9.80 15.25
C LEU A 56 18.47 -9.55 16.76
N SER A 57 17.65 -8.62 17.24
CA SER A 57 17.55 -8.30 18.67
C SER A 57 16.67 -9.27 19.46
N ARG A 58 16.15 -10.34 18.84
CA ARG A 58 15.24 -11.36 19.43
C ARG A 58 13.98 -10.79 20.08
N HIS A 59 13.49 -9.64 19.59
CA HIS A 59 12.25 -9.03 20.08
C HIS A 59 11.05 -9.53 19.27
N TRP A 60 10.68 -10.80 19.49
CA TRP A 60 9.67 -11.52 18.71
C TRP A 60 8.31 -10.81 18.63
N LEU A 61 7.78 -10.31 19.75
CA LEU A 61 6.48 -9.60 19.76
C LEU A 61 6.47 -8.37 18.85
N ARG A 62 7.55 -7.57 18.88
CA ARG A 62 7.69 -6.39 18.02
C ARG A 62 7.98 -6.78 16.57
N ALA A 63 8.70 -7.87 16.35
CA ALA A 63 8.93 -8.41 15.02
C ALA A 63 7.62 -8.87 14.36
N VAL A 64 6.66 -9.42 15.13
CA VAL A 64 5.32 -9.75 14.62
C VAL A 64 4.57 -8.49 14.18
N ALA A 65 4.59 -7.42 14.97
CA ALA A 65 3.97 -6.14 14.58
C ALA A 65 4.61 -5.56 13.31
N ALA A 66 5.94 -5.61 13.21
CA ALA A 66 6.66 -5.22 12.00
C ALA A 66 6.28 -6.11 10.80
N GLY A 67 6.13 -7.41 11.01
CA GLY A 67 5.74 -8.38 9.99
C GLY A 67 4.33 -8.11 9.46
N MET A 68 3.39 -7.77 10.34
CA MET A 68 2.06 -7.30 9.93
C MET A 68 2.13 -6.05 9.06
N GLY A 69 3.01 -5.10 9.39
CA GLY A 69 3.28 -3.92 8.55
C GLY A 69 3.73 -4.32 7.15
N ILE A 70 4.71 -5.21 7.03
CA ILE A 70 5.21 -5.68 5.72
C ILE A 70 4.13 -6.45 4.94
N LEU A 71 3.30 -7.26 5.61
CA LEU A 71 2.16 -7.92 4.97
C LEU A 71 1.15 -6.90 4.44
N ALA A 72 0.86 -5.84 5.19
CA ALA A 72 0.00 -4.75 4.73
C ALA A 72 0.62 -4.00 3.54
N PHE A 73 1.95 -3.83 3.50
CA PHE A 73 2.64 -3.31 2.33
C PHE A 73 2.45 -4.22 1.11
N GLY A 74 2.64 -5.53 1.29
CA GLY A 74 2.41 -6.52 0.25
C GLY A 74 0.97 -6.56 -0.23
N TRP A 75 -0.01 -6.39 0.65
CA TRP A 75 -1.42 -6.29 0.26
C TRP A 75 -1.66 -5.05 -0.60
N LEU A 76 -1.15 -3.89 -0.18
CA LEU A 76 -1.44 -2.60 -0.83
C LEU A 76 -0.65 -2.39 -2.13
N PHE A 77 0.61 -2.82 -2.16
CA PHE A 77 1.56 -2.54 -3.24
C PHE A 77 2.09 -3.81 -3.93
N GLY A 78 1.73 -5.00 -3.46
CA GLY A 78 2.20 -6.25 -4.05
C GLY A 78 1.79 -6.40 -5.52
N GLY A 79 0.61 -5.89 -5.91
CA GLY A 79 0.21 -5.86 -7.33
C GLY A 79 1.08 -4.98 -8.23
N LEU A 80 1.92 -4.11 -7.66
CA LEU A 80 2.87 -3.28 -8.41
C LEU A 80 4.19 -4.02 -8.71
N PHE A 81 4.56 -4.97 -7.86
CA PHE A 81 5.85 -5.67 -7.92
C PHE A 81 5.74 -7.14 -8.29
N LEU A 82 4.59 -7.76 -8.02
CA LEU A 82 4.27 -9.09 -8.52
C LEU A 82 3.53 -8.92 -9.84
N PRO A 83 3.97 -9.59 -10.92
CA PRO A 83 3.14 -9.69 -12.12
C PRO A 83 1.81 -10.27 -11.67
N SER A 84 0.73 -9.51 -11.87
CA SER A 84 -0.62 -10.00 -11.65
C SER A 84 -0.71 -11.32 -12.41
N ALA A 85 -0.82 -12.44 -11.68
CA ALA A 85 -1.08 -13.74 -12.28
C ALA A 85 -2.30 -13.52 -13.16
N ALA A 86 -2.06 -13.49 -14.47
CA ALA A 86 -3.03 -13.02 -15.44
C ALA A 86 -4.31 -13.82 -15.23
N THR A 87 -5.32 -13.19 -14.64
CA THR A 87 -6.69 -13.66 -14.74
C THR A 87 -7.07 -13.49 -16.20
N GLY A 88 -6.71 -14.49 -17.01
CA GLY A 88 -6.97 -14.58 -18.44
C GLY A 88 -6.52 -13.34 -19.21
N SER A 89 -5.38 -13.43 -19.90
CA SER A 89 -5.28 -12.70 -21.15
C SER A 89 -6.56 -12.99 -21.95
N CYS A 90 -7.41 -11.99 -22.12
CA CYS A 90 -8.56 -12.12 -23.01
C CYS A 90 -8.00 -12.36 -24.40
N ASN A 91 -7.88 -13.64 -24.77
CA ASN A 91 -7.70 -14.02 -26.16
C ASN A 91 -8.92 -13.49 -26.90
N GLU A 92 -8.66 -12.67 -27.91
CA GLU A 92 -9.63 -12.10 -28.83
C GLU A 92 -10.59 -13.21 -29.30
N GLY A 93 -11.79 -13.27 -28.74
CA GLY A 93 -12.78 -14.31 -29.08
C GLY A 93 -13.69 -14.77 -27.94
N SER A 94 -13.40 -14.47 -26.67
CA SER A 94 -14.31 -14.81 -25.56
C SER A 94 -15.31 -13.67 -25.30
N ALA A 95 -16.60 -13.97 -25.43
CA ALA A 95 -17.74 -13.06 -25.39
C ALA A 95 -18.05 -12.42 -24.00
N GLY A 96 -17.03 -12.19 -23.18
CA GLY A 96 -17.18 -11.68 -21.81
C GLY A 96 -16.10 -10.70 -21.37
N CYS A 97 -15.23 -10.25 -22.28
CA CYS A 97 -14.21 -9.26 -21.92
C CYS A 97 -14.81 -7.84 -21.98
N GLN A 98 -14.98 -7.20 -20.84
CA GLN A 98 -15.39 -5.80 -20.79
C GLN A 98 -14.27 -4.94 -21.36
N THR A 99 -14.44 -4.50 -22.61
CA THR A 99 -13.63 -3.47 -23.25
C THR A 99 -13.83 -2.17 -22.50
N LEU A 100 -12.82 -1.80 -21.71
CA LEU A 100 -12.77 -0.49 -21.06
C LEU A 100 -12.44 0.53 -22.15
N THR A 101 -13.48 1.10 -22.77
CA THR A 101 -13.34 2.16 -23.77
C THR A 101 -12.87 3.42 -23.07
N VAL A 102 -11.56 3.62 -23.01
CA VAL A 102 -10.97 4.87 -22.52
C VAL A 102 -11.27 5.93 -23.57
N MET A 103 -12.31 6.75 -23.34
CA MET A 103 -12.47 8.01 -24.05
C MET A 103 -11.38 8.96 -23.57
N SER A 104 -10.19 8.87 -24.17
CA SER A 104 -9.20 9.94 -24.06
C SER A 104 -9.76 11.14 -24.82
N TYR A 105 -10.24 12.14 -24.11
CA TYR A 105 -10.61 13.43 -24.68
C TYR A 105 -9.33 14.06 -25.27
N ASN A 106 -9.15 13.92 -26.58
CA ASN A 106 -8.06 14.57 -27.31
C ASN A 106 -8.35 16.08 -27.35
N ALA A 107 -7.97 16.80 -26.30
CA ALA A 107 -8.02 18.26 -26.24
C ALA A 107 -6.93 18.95 -27.12
N GLY A 108 -6.44 18.28 -28.17
CA GLY A 108 -5.23 18.68 -28.88
C GLY A 108 -5.21 18.52 -30.40
N SER A 109 -6.31 18.09 -31.05
CA SER A 109 -6.34 17.93 -32.51
C SER A 109 -6.89 19.16 -33.27
N GLY A 110 -6.89 20.34 -32.65
CA GLY A 110 -7.41 21.58 -33.25
C GLY A 110 -6.36 22.63 -33.62
N LEU A 111 -5.06 22.31 -33.55
CA LEU A 111 -3.96 23.28 -33.77
C LEU A 111 -2.98 22.90 -34.89
N ALA A 112 -3.38 22.04 -35.83
CA ALA A 112 -2.64 21.88 -37.08
C ALA A 112 -3.62 21.79 -38.26
N GLU A 113 -3.34 22.63 -39.26
CA GLU A 113 -3.93 22.81 -40.60
C GLU A 113 -4.99 23.94 -40.72
N PRO A 114 -4.86 24.84 -41.72
CA PRO A 114 -4.03 24.75 -42.94
C PRO A 114 -2.58 25.25 -42.82
#